data_AF-A0A2S7P8S8-F1
#
_entry.id   AF-A0A2S7P8S8-F1
#
_cell.length_a   1.000
_cell.length_b   1.000
_cell.length_c   1.000
_cell.angle_alpha   90.00
_cell.angle_beta   90.00
_cell.angle_gamma   90.00
#
_symmetry.space_group_name_H-M   'P 1'
#
loop_
_entity.id
_entity.type
_entity.pdbx_description
1 polymer ?
#
loop_
_entity_poly.entity_id
_entity_poly.type
_entity_poly.pdbx_seq_one_letter_code
_entity_poly.pdbx_strand_id
1 'polypeptide(L)'
;MSPLLPLVSIAQLSLTTYTLYLSSLAIPKLLSYEDKAKTASKYSNIAEEQLFKTRATQAASVGSLTPNQKLLLTLLSTSSILFTNTPRSTTLALAGVNVVVLLGVREYVGNFWNSKPKVPLPGTGDYNDAVGLTGKIRERQGWLVAGWGVMGVVAML
;
A
#
# COMPACT_ATOMS: atom_id res chain seq x y z
N MET A 1 -14.00 3.32 27.36
CA MET A 1 -13.74 2.96 25.95
C MET A 1 -15.00 2.36 25.38
N SER A 2 -15.45 2.82 24.21
CA SER A 2 -16.62 2.23 23.55
C SER A 2 -16.37 0.74 23.26
N PRO A 3 -17.32 -0.17 23.57
CA PRO A 3 -17.15 -1.61 23.34
C PRO A 3 -17.04 -1.97 21.84
N LEU A 4 -17.34 -1.02 20.96
CA LEU A 4 -17.22 -1.17 19.51
C LEU A 4 -15.77 -0.99 19.00
N LEU A 5 -14.91 -0.29 19.75
CA LEU A 5 -13.54 0.02 19.32
C LEU A 5 -12.66 -1.24 19.11
N PRO A 6 -12.74 -2.30 19.96
CA PRO A 6 -12.04 -3.55 19.70
C PRO A 6 -12.52 -4.26 18.43
N LEU A 7 -13.83 -4.28 18.16
CA LEU A 7 -14.38 -4.92 16.95
C LEU A 7 -13.86 -4.25 15.67
N VAL A 8 -13.86 -2.91 15.65
CA VAL A 8 -13.33 -2.16 14.51
C VAL A 8 -11.81 -2.37 14.38
N SER A 9 -11.08 -2.41 15.49
CA SER A 9 -9.63 -2.66 15.49
C SER A 9 -9.27 -4.06 14.97
N ILE A 10 -10.05 -5.09 15.31
CA ILE A 10 -9.86 -6.46 14.79
C ILE A 10 -10.09 -6.49 13.27
N ALA A 11 -11.18 -5.87 12.80
CA ALA A 11 -11.45 -5.76 11.37
C ALA A 11 -10.31 -5.04 10.64
N GLN A 12 -9.83 -3.92 11.20
CA GLN A 12 -8.71 -3.16 10.64
C GLN A 12 -7.40 -3.98 10.62
N LEU A 13 -7.11 -4.74 11.67
CA LEU A 13 -5.95 -5.65 11.73
C LEU A 13 -6.00 -6.73 10.65
N SER A 14 -7.18 -7.33 10.46
CA SER A 14 -7.38 -8.36 9.43
C SER A 14 -7.15 -7.80 8.02
N LEU A 15 -7.70 -6.62 7.72
CA LEU A 15 -7.51 -5.93 6.45
C LEU A 15 -6.04 -5.54 6.24
N THR A 16 -5.37 -5.06 7.28
CA THR A 16 -3.95 -4.67 7.21
C THR A 16 -3.06 -5.87 6.93
N THR A 17 -3.29 -6.98 7.63
CA THR A 17 -2.54 -8.24 7.46
C THR A 17 -2.73 -8.81 6.06
N TYR A 18 -3.96 -8.83 5.56
CA TYR A 18 -4.25 -9.29 4.21
C TYR A 18 -3.60 -8.39 3.14
N THR A 19 -3.59 -7.07 3.36
CA THR A 19 -2.93 -6.12 2.45
C THR A 19 -1.42 -6.28 2.45
N LEU A 20 -0.81 -6.56 3.62
CA LEU A 20 0.61 -6.93 3.73
C LEU A 20 0.93 -8.21 2.97
N TYR A 21 0.07 -9.23 3.08
CA TYR A 21 0.21 -10.47 2.31
C TYR A 21 0.20 -10.20 0.80
N LEU A 22 -0.77 -9.42 0.29
CA LEU A 22 -0.79 -9.03 -1.13
C LEU A 22 0.48 -8.27 -1.55
N SER A 23 0.98 -7.37 -0.69
CA SER A 23 2.23 -6.64 -0.93
C SER A 23 3.43 -7.58 -1.02
N SER A 24 3.51 -8.60 -0.14
CA SER A 24 4.58 -9.61 -0.17
C SER A 24 4.59 -10.43 -1.46
N LEU A 25 3.44 -10.65 -2.10
CA LEU A 25 3.35 -11.31 -3.41
C LEU A 25 3.72 -10.37 -4.57
N ALA A 26 3.44 -9.08 -4.45
CA ALA A 26 3.69 -8.09 -5.50
C ALA A 26 5.18 -7.76 -5.67
N ILE A 27 5.91 -7.65 -4.55
CA ILE A 27 7.33 -7.28 -4.52
C ILE A 27 8.22 -8.19 -5.39
N PRO A 28 8.22 -9.53 -5.23
CA PRO A 28 9.07 -10.39 -6.04
C PRO A 28 8.73 -10.33 -7.53
N LYS A 29 7.45 -10.12 -7.88
CA LYS A 29 7.02 -9.93 -9.28
C LYS A 29 7.54 -8.62 -9.87
N LEU A 30 7.52 -7.54 -9.09
CA LEU A 30 8.10 -6.24 -9.48
C LEU A 30 9.63 -6.33 -9.65
N LEU A 31 10.32 -7.04 -8.76
CA LEU A 31 11.77 -7.29 -8.88
C LEU A 31 12.12 -8.12 -10.12
N SER A 32 11.37 -9.19 -10.38
CA SER A 32 11.57 -10.02 -11.59
C SER A 32 11.33 -9.23 -12.87
N TYR A 33 10.34 -8.34 -12.89
CA TYR A 33 10.12 -7.43 -14.01
C TYR A 33 11.29 -6.47 -14.22
N GLU A 34 11.87 -5.92 -13.14
CA GLU A 34 13.03 -5.04 -13.23
C GLU A 34 14.24 -5.74 -13.85
N ASP A 35 14.54 -6.99 -13.45
CA ASP A 35 15.66 -7.76 -14.02
C ASP A 35 15.46 -8.05 -15.53
N LYS A 36 14.23 -8.37 -15.93
CA LYS A 36 13.87 -8.56 -17.34
C LYS A 36 14.01 -7.25 -18.12
N ALA A 37 13.49 -6.14 -17.59
CA ALA A 37 13.60 -4.82 -18.20
C ALA A 37 15.06 -4.36 -18.32
N LYS A 38 15.91 -4.69 -17.34
CA LYS A 38 17.36 -4.36 -17.34
C LYS A 38 18.13 -5.14 -18.40
N THR A 39 17.70 -6.36 -18.69
CA THR A 39 18.29 -7.14 -19.78
C THR A 39 17.85 -6.59 -21.13
N ALA A 40 16.57 -6.28 -21.28
CA ALA A 40 16.00 -5.71 -22.50
C ALA A 40 16.52 -4.30 -22.81
N SER A 41 16.80 -3.47 -21.79
CA SER A 41 17.32 -2.11 -21.97
C SER A 41 18.69 -2.08 -22.65
N LYS A 42 19.50 -3.14 -22.52
CA LYS A 42 20.80 -3.25 -23.21
C LYS A 42 20.67 -3.29 -24.73
N TYR A 43 19.48 -3.63 -25.25
CA TYR A 43 19.23 -3.83 -26.67
C TYR A 43 18.13 -2.92 -27.22
N SER A 44 17.53 -2.05 -26.38
CA SER A 44 16.43 -1.17 -26.79
C SER A 44 16.31 0.07 -25.90
N ASN A 45 16.37 1.26 -26.50
CA ASN A 45 16.13 2.54 -25.82
C ASN A 45 14.73 2.63 -25.20
N ILE A 46 13.73 1.96 -25.79
CA ILE A 46 12.36 1.95 -25.24
C ILE A 46 12.32 1.16 -23.93
N ALA A 47 13.04 0.03 -23.87
CA ALA A 47 13.14 -0.77 -22.65
C ALA A 47 13.96 -0.04 -21.56
N GLU A 48 14.98 0.73 -21.94
CA GLU A 48 15.72 1.61 -21.03
C GLU A 48 14.84 2.70 -20.43
N GLU A 49 14.01 3.36 -21.23
CA GLU A 49 13.08 4.38 -20.75
C GLU A 49 12.05 3.78 -19.77
N GLN A 50 11.55 2.58 -20.05
CA GLN A 50 10.64 1.86 -19.14
C GLN A 50 11.35 1.40 -17.85
N LEU A 51 12.60 0.97 -17.93
CA LEU A 51 13.42 0.62 -16.76
C LEU A 51 13.66 1.87 -15.89
N PHE A 52 14.04 2.99 -16.49
CA PHE A 52 14.25 4.25 -15.78
C PHE A 52 12.97 4.73 -15.10
N LYS A 53 11.83 4.71 -15.80
CA LYS A 53 10.52 5.05 -15.21
C LYS A 53 10.13 4.09 -14.08
N THR A 54 10.37 2.79 -14.25
CA THR A 54 10.09 1.79 -13.21
C THR A 54 10.96 2.01 -11.98
N ARG A 55 12.26 2.28 -12.16
CA ARG A 55 13.19 2.60 -11.08
C ARG A 55 12.88 3.93 -10.43
N ALA A 56 12.53 4.96 -11.18
CA ALA A 56 12.12 6.25 -10.63
C ALA A 56 10.89 6.09 -9.72
N THR A 57 9.97 5.20 -10.07
CA THR A 57 8.78 4.92 -9.26
C THR A 57 9.06 3.99 -8.10
N GLN A 58 9.87 2.95 -8.28
CA GLN A 58 10.32 2.15 -7.15
C GLN A 58 11.10 3.03 -6.18
N ALA A 59 12.07 3.81 -6.64
CA ALA A 59 12.86 4.75 -5.86
C ALA A 59 12.02 5.83 -5.19
N ALA A 60 10.96 6.32 -5.83
CA ALA A 60 10.10 7.32 -5.21
C ALA A 60 8.98 6.71 -4.34
N SER A 61 8.63 5.43 -4.56
CA SER A 61 7.89 4.60 -3.59
C SER A 61 8.75 4.17 -2.39
N VAL A 62 10.08 4.14 -2.55
CA VAL A 62 11.08 3.88 -1.50
C VAL A 62 11.46 5.18 -0.76
N GLY A 63 11.53 6.30 -1.48
CA GLY A 63 11.84 7.64 -0.95
C GLY A 63 10.69 8.28 -0.17
N SER A 64 9.46 7.78 -0.35
CA SER A 64 8.33 8.03 0.54
C SER A 64 7.84 6.70 1.09
N LEU A 65 8.55 6.18 2.11
CA LEU A 65 8.13 5.07 2.99
C LEU A 65 7.38 3.95 2.23
N THR A 66 8.08 2.88 1.85
CA THR A 66 7.53 1.72 1.11
C THR A 66 6.11 1.32 1.58
N PRO A 67 5.24 0.79 0.68
CA PRO A 67 3.90 0.33 1.05
C PRO A 67 3.88 -0.54 2.32
N ASN A 68 4.92 -1.36 2.50
CA ASN A 68 5.12 -2.17 3.70
C ASN A 68 5.38 -1.34 4.96
N GLN A 69 6.22 -0.31 4.93
CA GLN A 69 6.48 0.56 6.09
C GLN A 69 5.21 1.27 6.57
N LYS A 70 4.32 1.64 5.66
CA LYS A 70 3.05 2.32 6.00
C LYS A 70 2.00 1.34 6.50
N LEU A 71 1.93 0.14 5.91
CA LEU A 71 1.11 -0.94 6.45
C LEU A 71 1.60 -1.40 7.83
N LEU A 72 2.92 -1.36 8.09
CA LEU A 72 3.50 -1.58 9.42
C LEU A 72 3.08 -0.48 10.39
N LEU A 73 3.07 0.80 9.98
CA LEU A 73 2.55 1.89 10.81
C LEU A 73 1.07 1.65 11.17
N THR A 74 0.24 1.28 10.19
CA THR A 74 -1.17 0.94 10.43
C THR A 74 -1.30 -0.27 11.36
N LEU A 75 -0.49 -1.30 11.17
CA LEU A 75 -0.48 -2.51 12.00
C LEU A 75 -0.13 -2.17 13.46
N LEU A 76 0.95 -1.43 13.67
CA LEU A 76 1.40 -1.00 15.00
C LEU A 76 0.36 -0.10 15.67
N SER A 77 -0.15 0.90 14.94
CA SER A 77 -1.16 1.82 15.46
C SER A 77 -2.43 1.08 15.89
N THR A 78 -2.93 0.16 15.06
CA THR A 78 -4.13 -0.62 15.36
C THR A 78 -3.89 -1.60 16.52
N SER A 79 -2.70 -2.21 16.59
CA SER A 79 -2.32 -3.11 17.68
C SER A 79 -2.24 -2.36 19.01
N SER A 80 -1.66 -1.14 19.02
CA SER A 80 -1.64 -0.29 20.19
C SER A 80 -3.06 0.01 20.67
N ILE A 81 -3.98 0.39 19.78
CA ILE A 81 -5.37 0.69 20.14
C ILE A 81 -6.10 -0.56 20.66
N LEU A 82 -5.86 -1.74 20.07
CA LEU A 82 -6.56 -2.97 20.46
C LEU A 82 -6.06 -3.55 21.79
N PHE A 83 -4.75 -3.61 21.99
CA PHE A 83 -4.13 -4.34 23.09
C PHE A 83 -3.73 -3.46 24.27
N THR A 84 -3.85 -2.14 24.15
CA THR A 84 -3.51 -1.21 25.23
C THR A 84 -4.66 -0.25 25.48
N ASN A 85 -4.72 0.31 26.70
CA ASN A 85 -5.70 1.33 27.05
C ASN A 85 -5.27 2.70 26.50
N THR A 86 -5.19 2.80 25.16
CA THR A 86 -4.72 4.01 24.45
C THR A 86 -5.66 5.19 24.73
N PRO A 87 -5.15 6.35 25.19
CA PRO A 87 -5.97 7.53 25.41
C PRO A 87 -6.67 8.00 24.13
N ARG A 88 -7.88 8.55 24.27
CA ARG A 88 -8.70 9.06 23.14
C ARG A 88 -7.92 10.03 22.25
N SER A 89 -7.18 10.97 22.83
CA SER A 89 -6.36 11.93 22.07
C SER A 89 -5.32 11.23 21.19
N THR A 90 -4.65 10.20 21.74
CA THR A 90 -3.69 9.38 21.01
C THR A 90 -4.37 8.56 19.91
N THR A 91 -5.54 7.95 20.17
CA THR A 91 -6.31 7.23 19.15
C THR A 91 -6.68 8.13 17.98
N LEU A 92 -7.13 9.36 18.27
CA LEU A 92 -7.47 10.35 17.24
C LEU A 92 -6.24 10.82 16.45
N ALA A 93 -5.12 11.05 17.12
CA ALA A 93 -3.85 11.40 16.47
C ALA A 93 -3.38 10.28 15.54
N LEU A 94 -3.39 9.03 16.01
CA LEU A 94 -3.03 7.86 15.22
C LEU A 94 -3.96 7.68 14.01
N ALA A 95 -5.27 7.89 14.19
CA ALA A 95 -6.22 7.83 13.09
C ALA A 95 -5.94 8.91 12.04
N GLY A 96 -5.73 10.16 12.45
CA GLY A 96 -5.39 11.26 11.55
C GLY A 96 -4.10 11.00 10.76
N VAL A 97 -3.03 10.60 11.46
CA VAL A 97 -1.74 10.28 10.82
C VAL A 97 -1.90 9.16 9.79
N ASN A 98 -2.59 8.07 10.14
CA ASN A 98 -2.77 6.94 9.22
C ASN A 98 -3.62 7.33 8.00
N VAL A 99 -4.67 8.14 8.16
CA VAL A 99 -5.46 8.64 7.03
C VAL A 99 -4.60 9.45 6.06
N VAL A 100 -3.83 10.41 6.56
CA VAL A 100 -2.97 11.26 5.74
C VAL A 100 -1.92 10.42 5.00
N VAL A 101 -1.26 9.51 5.73
CA VAL A 101 -0.22 8.64 5.15
C VAL A 101 -0.78 7.71 4.08
N LEU A 102 -1.93 7.07 4.33
CA LEU A 102 -2.56 6.14 3.37
C LEU A 102 -3.07 6.87 2.13
N LEU A 103 -3.70 8.04 2.27
CA LEU A 103 -4.16 8.85 1.14
C LEU A 103 -2.99 9.35 0.30
N GLY A 104 -1.93 9.87 0.94
CA GLY A 104 -0.73 10.32 0.26
C GLY A 104 -0.10 9.22 -0.60
N VAL A 105 -0.05 7.97 -0.11
CA VAL A 105 0.41 6.83 -0.90
C VAL A 105 -0.53 6.51 -2.05
N ARG A 106 -1.83 6.41 -1.76
CA ARG A 106 -2.82 5.96 -2.72
C ARG A 106 -2.82 6.86 -3.95
N GLU A 107 -2.65 8.16 -3.73
CA GLU A 107 -2.51 9.17 -4.76
C GLU A 107 -1.16 9.06 -5.48
N TYR A 108 -0.06 9.00 -4.72
CA TYR A 108 1.29 8.92 -5.26
C TYR A 108 1.51 7.69 -6.17
N VAL A 109 1.21 6.50 -5.64
CA VAL A 109 1.27 5.23 -6.38
C VAL A 109 0.23 5.23 -7.50
N GLY A 110 -0.90 5.90 -7.29
CA GLY A 110 -1.98 5.95 -8.25
C GLY A 110 -1.68 6.72 -9.51
N ASN A 111 -1.12 7.91 -9.36
CA ASN A 111 -0.73 8.75 -10.49
C ASN A 111 0.31 8.08 -11.37
N PHE A 112 1.19 7.26 -10.78
CA PHE A 112 2.08 6.43 -11.58
C PHE A 112 1.35 5.36 -12.40
N TRP A 113 0.55 4.51 -11.75
CA TRP A 113 -0.06 3.35 -12.41
C TRP A 113 -1.25 3.68 -13.33
N ASN A 114 -1.92 4.82 -13.12
CA ASN A 114 -3.04 5.25 -13.98
C ASN A 114 -2.62 5.42 -15.46
N SER A 115 -1.34 5.67 -15.72
CA SER A 115 -0.78 5.82 -17.07
C SER A 115 -0.22 4.52 -17.67
N LYS A 116 -0.28 3.40 -16.95
CA LYS A 116 0.37 2.13 -17.28
C LYS A 116 -0.67 1.04 -17.58
N PRO A 117 -1.08 0.85 -18.85
CA PRO A 117 -1.99 -0.23 -19.20
C PRO A 117 -1.33 -1.61 -19.02
N LYS A 118 -2.16 -2.64 -18.82
CA LYS A 118 -1.73 -4.03 -18.94
C LYS A 118 -1.31 -4.30 -20.38
N VAL A 119 -0.23 -5.05 -20.56
CA VAL A 119 0.35 -5.32 -21.88
C VAL A 119 0.03 -6.76 -22.29
N PRO A 120 -0.71 -6.99 -23.39
CA PRO A 120 -1.11 -8.33 -23.83
C PRO A 120 -0.03 -8.98 -24.71
N LEU A 121 1.18 -9.20 -24.16
CA LEU A 121 2.28 -9.85 -24.88
C LEU A 121 2.72 -11.16 -24.19
N PRO A 122 3.19 -12.18 -24.94
CA PRO A 122 3.78 -13.37 -24.35
C PRO A 122 4.95 -12.99 -23.42
N GLY A 123 4.98 -13.53 -22.20
CA GLY A 123 6.02 -13.24 -21.21
C GLY A 123 5.78 -12.01 -20.31
N THR A 124 4.67 -11.28 -20.47
CA THR A 124 4.29 -10.14 -19.60
C THR A 124 3.36 -10.51 -18.44
N GLY A 125 3.15 -11.82 -18.18
CA GLY A 125 2.29 -12.31 -17.11
C GLY A 125 2.63 -11.70 -15.75
N ASP A 126 3.91 -11.72 -15.35
CA ASP A 126 4.36 -11.15 -14.08
C ASP A 126 4.14 -9.64 -13.97
N TYR A 127 4.26 -8.91 -15.08
CA TYR A 127 4.00 -7.47 -15.12
C TYR A 127 2.51 -7.18 -14.96
N ASN A 128 1.66 -7.87 -15.70
CA ASN A 128 0.20 -7.71 -15.60
C ASN A 128 -0.33 -8.13 -14.22
N ASP A 129 0.28 -9.15 -13.62
CA ASP A 129 0.01 -9.57 -12.24
C ASP A 129 0.45 -8.49 -11.24
N ALA A 130 1.63 -7.89 -11.40
CA ALA A 130 2.11 -6.82 -10.53
C ALA A 130 1.22 -5.56 -10.61
N VAL A 131 0.79 -5.18 -11.82
CA VAL A 131 -0.20 -4.10 -12.03
C VAL A 131 -1.51 -4.45 -11.33
N GLY A 132 -2.00 -5.69 -11.50
CA GLY A 132 -3.23 -6.16 -10.87
C GLY A 132 -3.17 -6.19 -9.34
N LEU A 133 -2.06 -6.69 -8.78
CA LEU A 133 -1.82 -6.72 -7.33
C LEU A 133 -1.72 -5.31 -6.76
N THR A 134 -1.05 -4.39 -7.45
CA THR A 134 -0.95 -3.00 -7.01
C THR A 134 -2.31 -2.29 -7.04
N GLY A 135 -3.14 -2.57 -8.04
CA GLY A 135 -4.54 -2.12 -8.08
C GLY A 135 -5.34 -2.60 -6.87
N LYS A 136 -5.25 -3.90 -6.54
CA LYS A 136 -5.89 -4.46 -5.34
C LYS A 136 -5.39 -3.80 -4.05
N ILE A 137 -4.08 -3.58 -3.92
CA ILE A 137 -3.49 -2.91 -2.75
C ILE A 137 -4.04 -1.48 -2.61
N ARG A 138 -4.14 -0.71 -3.71
CA ARG A 138 -4.70 0.66 -3.70
C ARG A 138 -6.18 0.69 -3.30
N GLU A 139 -6.95 -0.29 -3.74
CA GLU A 139 -8.35 -0.43 -3.33
C GLU A 139 -8.44 -0.70 -1.82
N ARG A 140 -7.64 -1.65 -1.31
CA ARG A 140 -7.58 -1.98 0.12
C ARG A 140 -7.10 -0.81 0.98
N GLN A 141 -6.19 0.02 0.48
CA GLN A 141 -5.81 1.27 1.15
C GLN A 141 -7.01 2.22 1.33
N GLY A 142 -7.94 2.27 0.38
CA GLY A 142 -9.19 3.03 0.52
C GLY A 142 -10.06 2.50 1.67
N TRP A 143 -10.18 1.17 1.78
CA TRP A 143 -10.87 0.52 2.89
C TRP A 143 -10.20 0.80 4.24
N LEU A 144 -8.86 0.79 4.29
CA LEU A 144 -8.11 1.12 5.50
C LEU A 144 -8.30 2.58 5.92
N VAL A 145 -8.35 3.52 4.98
CA VAL A 145 -8.68 4.93 5.26
C VAL A 145 -10.08 5.06 5.85
N ALA A 146 -11.07 4.40 5.26
CA ALA A 146 -12.44 4.38 5.79
C ALA A 146 -12.47 3.78 7.21
N GLY A 147 -11.76 2.69 7.46
CA GLY A 147 -11.65 2.06 8.78
C GLY A 147 -11.01 2.96 9.84
N TRP A 148 -9.97 3.74 9.48
CA TRP A 148 -9.40 4.76 10.37
C TRP A 148 -10.38 5.89 10.66
N GLY A 149 -11.18 6.30 9.68
CA GLY A 149 -12.28 7.25 9.88
C GLY A 149 -13.31 6.74 10.88
N VAL A 150 -13.75 5.48 10.73
CA VAL A 150 -14.69 4.83 11.66
C VAL A 150 -14.09 4.72 13.07
N MET A 151 -12.83 4.32 13.21
CA MET A 151 -12.16 4.28 14.52
C MET A 151 -12.10 5.66 15.16
N GLY A 152 -11.84 6.72 14.38
CA GLY A 152 -11.87 8.10 14.86
C GLY A 152 -13.24 8.48 15.42
N VAL A 153 -14.31 8.20 14.68
CA VAL A 153 -15.70 8.46 15.14
C VAL A 153 -16.05 7.64 16.38
N VAL A 154 -15.75 6.34 16.39
CA VAL A 154 -16.05 5.45 17.53
C VAL A 154 -15.26 5.84 18.77
N ALA A 155 -14.04 6.35 18.63
CA ALA A 155 -13.25 6.89 19.75
C ALA A 155 -13.85 8.19 20.32
N MET A 156 -14.73 8.87 19.56
CA MET A 156 -15.40 10.08 20.01
C MET A 156 -16.70 9.85 20.79
N LEU A 157 -17.31 8.67 20.60
CA LEU A 157 -18.52 8.21 21.29
C LEU A 157 -18.18 7.63 22.67
#